data_AF-A0A3Q4GAP4-F1
#
_entry.id   AF-A0A3Q4GAP4-F1
#
_cell.length_a   1.000
_cell.length_b   1.000
_cell.length_c   1.000
_cell.angle_alpha   90.00
_cell.angle_beta   90.00
_cell.angle_gamma   90.00
#
_symmetry.space_group_name_H-M   'P 1'
#
loop_
_entity.id
_entity.type
_entity.pdbx_description
1 polymer ?
#
loop_
_entity_poly.entity_id
_entity_poly.type
_entity_poly.pdbx_seq_one_letter_code
_entity_poly.pdbx_strand_id
1 'polypeptide(L)'
;MSSGLTMPELISVTEFIDETNEDYKAPTTSNFTTRMGHCRNAVGALEEALDLDRSVLYKIKKSVKAINSSGLAHVENEEQYVQSMQKFGENYLTRGDRDDGDVGSAFIKFVVFTRELTALFKNLLQNMNNIITFPLDSLLKGDLKGDLKKPFDKAWKDYETKLAKIEKEKKENAKMHGMIRTEFRGGEIAEEMEKERRMFQLQMCESVFLVVFCWS
;
A
#
# COMPACT_ATOMS: atom_id res chain seq x y z
N MET A 1 2.95 -19.52 19.62
CA MET A 1 1.50 -19.44 19.91
C MET A 1 1.06 -18.01 19.71
N SER A 2 0.57 -17.65 18.53
CA SER A 2 -0.20 -16.41 18.35
C SER A 2 -1.60 -16.85 17.96
N SER A 3 -2.53 -16.45 18.80
CA SER A 3 -3.94 -16.78 18.84
C SER A 3 -4.63 -16.64 17.48
N GLY A 4 -5.22 -17.74 17.03
CA GLY A 4 -6.26 -17.72 16.01
C GLY A 4 -7.47 -16.98 16.54
N LEU A 5 -7.67 -15.75 16.07
CA LEU A 5 -8.98 -15.14 16.01
C LEU A 5 -9.56 -15.51 14.65
N THR A 6 -10.25 -16.64 14.58
CA THR A 6 -11.26 -16.84 13.54
C THR A 6 -12.27 -15.72 13.73
N MET A 7 -12.19 -14.66 12.91
CA MET A 7 -13.21 -13.61 12.90
C MET A 7 -14.46 -14.18 12.22
N PRO A 8 -15.53 -14.52 12.96
CA PRO A 8 -16.69 -15.21 12.40
C PRO A 8 -17.51 -14.34 11.43
N GLU A 9 -17.18 -13.04 11.36
CA GLU A 9 -17.86 -12.04 10.53
C GLU A 9 -17.15 -11.75 9.19
N LEU A 10 -16.01 -12.39 8.93
CA LEU A 10 -15.23 -12.19 7.70
C LEU A 10 -15.25 -13.43 6.81
N ILE A 11 -15.31 -13.22 5.50
CA ILE A 11 -15.18 -14.28 4.50
C ILE A 11 -13.70 -14.45 4.13
N SER A 12 -13.21 -15.69 4.08
CA SER A 12 -11.85 -15.97 3.59
C SER A 12 -11.80 -15.91 2.06
N VAL A 13 -10.59 -15.80 1.48
CA VAL A 13 -10.42 -15.81 0.01
C VAL A 13 -10.95 -17.12 -0.60
N THR A 14 -10.65 -18.25 0.03
CA THR A 14 -11.12 -19.57 -0.42
C THR A 14 -12.64 -19.66 -0.35
N GLU A 15 -13.25 -19.26 0.77
CA GLU A 15 -14.70 -19.22 0.91
C GLU A 15 -15.36 -18.32 -0.14
N PHE A 16 -14.78 -17.14 -0.39
CA PHE A 16 -15.29 -16.23 -1.41
C PHE A 16 -15.23 -16.83 -2.82
N ILE A 17 -14.15 -17.54 -3.15
CA ILE A 17 -14.01 -18.24 -4.44
C ILE A 17 -15.07 -19.33 -4.57
N ASP A 18 -15.27 -20.14 -3.53
CA ASP A 18 -16.26 -21.22 -3.53
C ASP A 18 -17.69 -20.69 -3.68
N GLU A 19 -18.05 -19.69 -2.88
CA GLU A 19 -19.36 -19.01 -2.93
C GLU A 19 -19.61 -18.34 -4.27
N THR A 20 -18.59 -17.70 -4.86
CA THR A 20 -18.69 -17.07 -6.19
C THR A 20 -18.82 -18.11 -7.30
N ASN A 21 -18.13 -19.25 -7.18
CA ASN A 21 -18.19 -20.35 -8.15
C ASN A 21 -19.56 -21.06 -8.10
N GLU A 22 -20.12 -21.24 -6.91
CA GLU A 22 -21.48 -21.75 -6.73
C GLU A 22 -22.50 -20.79 -7.33
N ASP A 23 -22.41 -19.49 -7.03
CA ASP A 23 -23.28 -18.46 -7.63
C ASP A 23 -23.15 -18.41 -9.16
N TYR A 24 -21.94 -18.63 -9.69
CA TYR A 24 -21.71 -18.68 -11.12
C TYR A 24 -22.42 -19.86 -11.79
N LYS A 25 -22.38 -21.05 -11.16
CA LYS A 25 -22.95 -22.29 -11.72
C LYS A 25 -24.46 -22.41 -11.50
N ALA A 26 -24.96 -21.95 -10.37
CA ALA A 26 -26.35 -22.12 -9.95
C ALA A 26 -26.90 -20.87 -9.24
N PRO A 27 -27.07 -19.74 -9.96
CA PRO A 27 -27.43 -18.44 -9.36
C PRO A 27 -28.81 -18.41 -8.68
N THR A 28 -29.71 -19.33 -9.02
CA THR A 28 -31.06 -19.41 -8.44
C THR A 28 -31.12 -20.14 -7.09
N THR A 29 -30.10 -20.94 -6.78
CA THR A 29 -30.00 -21.74 -5.53
C THR A 29 -28.85 -21.30 -4.63
N SER A 30 -27.96 -20.46 -5.16
CA SER A 30 -26.83 -19.86 -4.46
C SER A 30 -27.25 -19.10 -3.20
N ASN A 31 -26.42 -19.21 -2.17
CA ASN A 31 -26.47 -18.50 -0.91
C ASN A 31 -25.60 -17.22 -0.89
N PHE A 32 -24.95 -16.86 -2.00
CA PHE A 32 -23.99 -15.76 -2.08
C PHE A 32 -24.52 -14.44 -1.50
N THR A 33 -25.79 -14.14 -1.71
CA THR A 33 -26.46 -12.92 -1.20
C THR A 33 -26.38 -12.80 0.33
N THR A 34 -26.40 -13.93 1.05
CA THR A 34 -26.25 -13.96 2.51
C THR A 34 -24.79 -13.72 2.95
N ARG A 35 -23.84 -14.00 2.07
CA ARG A 35 -22.41 -13.82 2.30
C ARG A 35 -21.90 -12.44 1.91
N MET A 36 -22.62 -11.69 1.08
CA MET A 36 -22.17 -10.35 0.63
C MET A 36 -21.87 -9.38 1.79
N GLY A 37 -22.60 -9.45 2.91
CA GLY A 37 -22.29 -8.65 4.11
C GLY A 37 -20.92 -8.97 4.72
N HIS A 38 -20.54 -10.25 4.73
CA HIS A 38 -19.22 -10.71 5.17
C HIS A 38 -18.12 -10.23 4.22
N CYS A 39 -18.38 -10.18 2.90
CA CYS A 39 -17.46 -9.59 1.92
C CYS A 39 -17.24 -8.10 2.22
N ARG A 40 -18.30 -7.36 2.55
CA ARG A 40 -18.19 -5.92 2.89
C ARG A 40 -17.37 -5.69 4.14
N ASN A 41 -17.59 -6.48 5.18
CA ASN A 41 -16.79 -6.41 6.41
C ASN A 41 -15.32 -6.75 6.13
N ALA A 42 -15.05 -7.73 5.26
CA ALA A 42 -13.69 -8.09 4.87
C ALA A 42 -12.97 -6.96 4.12
N VAL A 43 -13.62 -6.32 3.15
CA VAL A 43 -13.05 -5.15 2.46
C VAL A 43 -12.82 -3.99 3.43
N GLY A 44 -13.74 -3.78 4.39
CA GLY A 44 -13.56 -2.78 5.44
C GLY A 44 -12.30 -3.02 6.28
N ALA A 45 -12.11 -4.25 6.77
CA ALA A 45 -10.93 -4.61 7.55
C ALA A 45 -9.62 -4.50 6.74
N LEU A 46 -9.66 -4.85 5.45
CA LEU A 46 -8.52 -4.72 4.54
C LEU A 46 -8.12 -3.26 4.32
N GLU A 47 -9.09 -2.35 4.12
CA GLU A 47 -8.82 -0.92 3.97
C GLU A 47 -8.21 -0.33 5.25
N GLU A 48 -8.73 -0.71 6.43
CA GLU A 48 -8.17 -0.26 7.72
C GLU A 48 -6.72 -0.71 7.92
N ALA A 49 -6.40 -1.96 7.58
CA ALA A 49 -5.03 -2.46 7.61
C ALA A 49 -4.13 -1.67 6.64
N LEU A 50 -4.56 -1.48 5.39
CA LEU A 50 -3.81 -0.71 4.39
C LEU A 50 -3.56 0.74 4.85
N ASP A 51 -4.53 1.38 5.49
CA ASP A 51 -4.35 2.73 6.03
C ASP A 51 -3.31 2.80 7.15
N LEU A 52 -3.29 1.80 8.04
CA LEU A 52 -2.25 1.67 9.06
C LEU A 52 -0.87 1.53 8.42
N ASP A 53 -0.72 0.66 7.42
CA ASP A 53 0.56 0.42 6.76
C ASP A 53 1.03 1.62 5.93
N ARG A 54 0.12 2.29 5.21
CA ARG A 54 0.39 3.58 4.56
C ARG A 54 0.97 4.58 5.55
N SER A 55 0.38 4.68 6.75
CA SER A 55 0.85 5.61 7.79
C SER A 55 2.28 5.31 8.25
N VAL A 56 2.64 4.03 8.38
CA VAL A 56 3.98 3.58 8.74
C VAL A 56 4.96 3.85 7.61
N LEU A 57 4.59 3.54 6.36
CA LEU A 57 5.42 3.79 5.18
C LEU A 57 5.71 5.28 4.98
N TYR A 58 4.75 6.17 5.25
CA TYR A 58 5.00 7.62 5.24
C TYR A 58 6.02 8.06 6.30
N LYS A 59 6.01 7.44 7.49
CA LYS A 59 7.02 7.71 8.54
C LYS A 59 8.40 7.21 8.12
N ILE A 60 8.48 6.02 7.51
CA ILE A 60 9.73 5.48 6.95
C ILE A 60 10.27 6.43 5.88
N LYS A 61 9.43 6.84 4.93
CA LYS A 61 9.80 7.80 3.87
C LYS A 61 10.33 9.10 4.43
N LYS A 62 9.65 9.67 5.43
CA LYS A 62 10.10 10.90 6.08
C LYS A 62 11.49 10.72 6.72
N SER A 63 11.71 9.60 7.39
CA SER A 63 12.98 9.29 8.06
C SER A 63 14.11 9.10 7.05
N VAL A 64 13.89 8.34 5.97
CA VAL A 64 14.88 8.13 4.91
C VAL A 64 15.24 9.45 4.21
N LYS A 65 14.25 10.31 3.95
CA LYS A 65 14.50 11.66 3.41
C LYS A 65 15.33 12.53 4.35
N ALA A 66 15.05 12.47 5.65
CA ALA A 66 15.84 13.19 6.64
C ALA A 66 17.30 12.69 6.67
N ILE A 67 17.52 11.37 6.64
CA ILE A 67 18.86 10.75 6.56
C ILE A 67 19.60 11.23 5.31
N ASN A 68 18.94 11.22 4.15
CA ASN A 68 19.58 11.68 2.91
C ASN A 68 19.95 13.16 2.99
N SER A 69 19.05 14.01 3.50
CA SER A 69 19.30 15.44 3.65
C SER A 69 20.43 15.75 4.63
N SER A 70 20.46 15.09 5.80
CA SER A 70 21.54 15.28 6.77
C SER A 70 22.86 14.71 6.27
N GLY A 71 22.83 13.60 5.53
CA GLY A 71 24.00 13.01 4.88
C GLY A 71 24.63 13.95 3.85
N LEU A 72 23.82 14.60 3.00
CA LEU A 72 24.32 15.58 2.04
C LEU A 72 24.98 16.78 2.74
N ALA A 73 24.38 17.28 3.82
CA ALA A 73 24.98 18.36 4.60
C ALA A 73 26.30 17.92 5.29
N HIS A 74 26.36 16.68 5.79
CA HIS A 74 27.59 16.11 6.35
C HIS A 74 28.71 16.05 5.32
N VAL A 75 28.40 15.58 4.11
CA VAL A 75 29.35 15.55 2.98
C VAL A 75 29.88 16.94 2.66
N GLU A 76 29.02 17.96 2.60
CA GLU A 76 29.43 19.35 2.34
C GLU A 76 30.36 19.87 3.45
N ASN A 77 30.05 19.58 4.71
CA ASN A 77 30.92 19.95 5.83
C ASN A 77 32.28 19.24 5.78
N GLU A 78 32.30 17.94 5.44
CA GLU A 78 33.55 17.19 5.23
C GLU A 78 34.39 17.79 4.11
N GLU A 79 33.78 18.23 3.00
CA GLU A 79 34.51 18.88 1.90
C GLU A 79 35.18 20.19 2.36
N GLN A 80 34.48 21.03 3.12
CA GLN A 80 35.04 22.27 3.67
C GLN A 80 36.17 21.99 4.69
N TYR A 81 35.98 20.98 5.54
CA TYR A 81 36.98 20.51 6.49
C TYR A 81 38.25 20.01 5.78
N VAL A 82 38.10 19.16 4.76
CA VAL A 82 39.19 18.62 3.94
C VAL A 82 39.95 19.73 3.23
N GLN A 83 39.25 20.72 2.66
CA GLN A 83 39.89 21.87 2.00
C GLN A 83 40.75 22.68 2.98
N SER A 84 40.22 22.94 4.18
CA SER A 84 40.94 23.68 5.23
C SER A 84 42.18 22.91 5.70
N MET A 85 42.03 21.60 5.92
CA MET A 85 43.11 20.71 6.32
C MET A 85 44.21 20.61 5.26
N GLN A 86 43.82 20.53 3.98
CA GLN A 86 44.77 20.50 2.86
C GLN A 86 45.57 21.78 2.81
N LYS A 87 44.90 22.94 2.87
CA LYS A 87 45.58 24.25 2.87
C LYS A 87 46.54 24.38 4.05
N PHE A 88 46.18 23.88 5.22
CA PHE A 88 47.06 23.87 6.38
C PHE A 88 48.31 23.02 6.13
N GLY A 89 48.14 21.77 5.68
CA GLY A 89 49.26 20.87 5.36
C GLY A 89 50.20 21.45 4.28
N GLU A 90 49.65 22.01 3.21
CA GLU A 90 50.41 22.64 2.13
C GLU A 90 51.19 23.87 2.60
N ASN A 91 50.59 24.74 3.41
CA ASN A 91 51.28 25.90 3.98
C ASN A 91 52.46 25.48 4.87
N TYR A 92 52.29 24.39 5.63
CA TYR A 92 53.31 23.86 6.52
C TYR A 92 54.49 23.28 5.73
N LEU A 93 54.22 22.53 4.66
CA LEU A 93 55.24 22.01 3.74
C LEU A 93 55.99 23.12 2.99
N THR A 94 55.28 24.20 2.61
CA THR A 94 55.86 25.31 1.84
C THR A 94 56.77 26.22 2.70
N ARG A 95 56.54 26.27 4.03
CA ARG A 95 57.36 27.09 4.95
C ARG A 95 58.74 26.52 5.25
N GLY A 96 58.99 25.25 4.95
CA GLY A 96 60.36 24.70 4.84
C GLY A 96 61.17 24.65 6.14
N ASP A 97 60.53 24.62 7.32
CA ASP A 97 61.24 24.32 8.57
C ASP A 97 61.69 22.85 8.54
N ARG A 98 63.02 22.65 8.49
CA ARG A 98 63.67 21.37 8.15
C ARG A 98 63.45 20.24 9.16
N ASP A 99 62.87 20.53 10.33
CA ASP A 99 62.60 19.55 11.40
C ASP A 99 61.12 19.14 11.55
N ASP A 100 60.15 19.87 10.97
CA ASP A 100 58.70 19.58 11.15
C ASP A 100 57.96 19.17 9.86
N GLY A 101 58.67 18.85 8.76
CA GLY A 101 58.07 18.44 7.47
C GLY A 101 57.17 17.20 7.56
N ASP A 102 57.34 16.37 8.60
CA ASP A 102 56.50 15.21 8.90
C ASP A 102 55.07 15.59 9.29
N VAL A 103 54.88 16.74 9.96
CA VAL A 103 53.56 17.23 10.37
C VAL A 103 52.75 17.61 9.14
N GLY A 104 53.32 18.42 8.24
CA GLY A 104 52.67 18.78 6.98
C GLY A 104 52.30 17.54 6.15
N SER A 105 53.20 16.56 6.05
CA SER A 105 52.94 15.29 5.38
C SER A 105 51.83 14.46 6.07
N ALA A 106 51.74 14.48 7.39
CA ALA A 106 50.67 13.81 8.12
C ALA A 106 49.29 14.42 7.82
N PHE A 107 49.19 15.75 7.76
CA PHE A 107 47.96 16.44 7.35
C PHE A 107 47.52 16.06 5.93
N ILE A 108 48.46 15.96 4.97
CA ILE A 108 48.14 15.49 3.62
C ILE A 108 47.63 14.04 3.62
N LYS A 109 48.22 13.15 4.43
CA LYS A 109 47.71 11.78 4.58
C LYS A 109 46.29 11.76 5.17
N PHE A 110 46.01 12.58 6.17
CA PHE A 110 44.65 12.71 6.71
C PHE A 110 43.65 13.26 5.69
N VAL A 111 44.06 14.19 4.83
CA VAL A 111 43.25 14.69 3.71
C VAL A 111 42.89 13.56 2.75
N VAL A 112 43.86 12.75 2.34
CA VAL A 112 43.63 11.59 1.44
C VAL A 112 42.67 10.61 2.10
N PHE A 113 42.95 10.21 3.33
CA PHE A 113 42.10 9.30 4.10
C PHE A 113 40.66 9.81 4.24
N THR A 114 40.49 11.10 4.60
CA THR A 114 39.16 11.70 4.78
C THR A 114 38.40 11.75 3.45
N ARG A 115 39.08 12.05 2.32
CA ARG A 115 38.45 12.02 0.99
C ARG A 115 37.93 10.65 0.61
N GLU A 116 38.70 9.60 0.91
CA GLU A 116 38.28 8.22 0.67
C GLU A 116 37.03 7.88 1.50
N LEU A 117 37.00 8.27 2.78
CA LEU A 117 35.82 8.12 3.63
C LEU A 117 34.60 8.89 3.08
N THR A 118 34.77 10.16 2.70
CA THR A 118 33.68 10.96 2.11
C THR A 118 33.15 10.32 0.83
N ALA A 119 34.03 9.76 -0.01
CA ALA A 119 33.63 9.07 -1.25
C ALA A 119 32.79 7.82 -0.97
N LEU A 120 33.18 7.00 0.01
CA LEU A 120 32.41 5.84 0.46
C LEU A 120 31.04 6.26 1.02
N PHE A 121 30.99 7.33 1.81
CA PHE A 121 29.74 7.84 2.38
C PHE A 121 28.80 8.39 1.31
N LYS A 122 29.31 9.14 0.32
CA LYS A 122 28.53 9.57 -0.85
C LYS A 122 27.91 8.39 -1.60
N ASN A 123 28.69 7.32 -1.81
CA ASN A 123 28.20 6.11 -2.45
C ASN A 123 27.08 5.44 -1.63
N LEU A 124 27.23 5.37 -0.31
CA LEU A 124 26.19 4.87 0.59
C LEU A 124 24.90 5.68 0.46
N LEU A 125 24.98 7.02 0.49
CA LEU A 125 23.81 7.89 0.34
C LEU A 125 23.10 7.67 -1.01
N GLN A 126 23.88 7.56 -2.09
CA GLN A 126 23.34 7.27 -3.42
C GLN A 126 22.65 5.90 -3.46
N ASN A 127 23.25 4.86 -2.88
CA ASN A 127 22.66 3.52 -2.80
C ASN A 127 21.37 3.53 -1.99
N MET A 128 21.34 4.20 -0.83
CA MET A 128 20.12 4.35 -0.03
C MET A 128 19.02 5.06 -0.83
N ASN A 129 19.36 6.11 -1.56
CA ASN A 129 18.39 6.81 -2.38
C ASN A 129 17.84 5.91 -3.51
N ASN A 130 18.71 5.12 -4.12
CA ASN A 130 18.36 4.25 -5.23
C ASN A 130 17.54 3.02 -4.82
N ILE A 131 17.94 2.37 -3.74
CA ILE A 131 17.39 1.08 -3.30
C ILE A 131 16.20 1.28 -2.36
N ILE A 132 16.15 2.38 -1.62
CA ILE A 132 15.11 2.62 -0.61
C ILE A 132 14.18 3.75 -1.05
N THR A 133 14.71 4.95 -1.27
CA THR A 133 13.87 6.14 -1.51
C THR A 133 13.04 6.02 -2.79
N PHE A 134 13.63 5.63 -3.92
CA PHE A 134 12.87 5.53 -5.17
C PHE A 134 11.79 4.45 -5.13
N PRO A 135 12.06 3.19 -4.72
CA PRO A 135 11.01 2.18 -4.62
C PRO A 135 9.89 2.60 -3.66
N LEU A 136 10.24 3.20 -2.53
CA LEU A 136 9.25 3.68 -1.56
C LEU A 136 8.40 4.84 -2.10
N ASP A 137 8.99 5.77 -2.86
CA ASP A 137 8.26 6.84 -3.52
C ASP A 137 7.33 6.31 -4.62
N SER A 138 7.76 5.30 -5.37
CA SER A 138 6.94 4.62 -6.39
C SER A 138 5.77 3.88 -5.75
N LEU A 139 6.04 3.07 -4.73
CA LEU A 139 5.04 2.30 -3.98
C LEU A 139 3.94 3.21 -3.40
N LEU A 140 4.33 4.34 -2.79
CA LEU A 140 3.38 5.29 -2.19
C LEU A 140 2.62 6.15 -3.22
N LYS A 141 3.09 6.28 -4.46
CA LYS A 141 2.43 7.07 -5.52
C LYS A 141 1.53 6.21 -6.41
N GLY A 142 1.91 4.96 -6.63
CA GLY A 142 1.22 4.01 -7.49
C GLY A 142 0.37 3.04 -6.67
N ASP A 143 0.97 1.93 -6.29
CA ASP A 143 0.28 0.70 -5.86
C ASP A 143 -0.58 0.90 -4.61
N LEU A 144 -0.11 1.72 -3.66
CA LEU A 144 -0.83 1.98 -2.41
C LEU A 144 -1.90 3.07 -2.52
N LYS A 145 -2.09 3.72 -3.67
CA LYS A 145 -3.06 4.82 -3.80
C LYS A 145 -4.50 4.35 -4.07
N GLY A 146 -4.70 3.05 -4.34
CA GLY A 146 -6.02 2.49 -4.63
C GLY A 146 -6.97 2.59 -3.44
N ASP A 147 -8.12 3.25 -3.64
CA ASP A 147 -9.24 3.24 -2.70
C ASP A 147 -10.07 1.98 -3.00
N LEU A 148 -9.94 0.93 -2.18
CA LEU A 148 -10.66 -0.33 -2.38
C LEU A 148 -12.12 -0.20 -1.97
N LYS A 149 -12.34 0.59 -0.93
CA LYS A 149 -13.64 0.73 -0.29
C LYS A 149 -14.65 1.44 -1.18
N LYS A 150 -14.26 2.52 -1.87
CA LYS A 150 -15.19 3.33 -2.66
C LYS A 150 -15.86 2.59 -3.84
N PRO A 151 -15.14 1.90 -4.74
CA PRO A 151 -15.78 1.23 -5.85
C PRO A 151 -16.56 -0.01 -5.38
N PHE A 152 -16.14 -0.65 -4.29
CA PHE A 152 -16.89 -1.71 -3.62
C PHE A 152 -18.21 -1.21 -2.99
N ASP A 153 -18.16 -0.15 -2.17
CA ASP A 153 -19.34 0.48 -1.55
C ASP A 153 -20.33 0.98 -2.60
N LYS A 154 -19.83 1.43 -3.77
CA LYS A 154 -20.68 1.78 -4.91
C LYS A 154 -21.41 0.55 -5.45
N ALA A 155 -20.70 -0.54 -5.74
CA ALA A 155 -21.32 -1.77 -6.25
C ALA A 155 -22.34 -2.35 -5.24
N TRP A 156 -22.05 -2.26 -3.94
CA TRP A 156 -22.98 -2.62 -2.87
C TRP A 156 -24.26 -1.77 -2.91
N LYS A 157 -24.14 -0.44 -2.98
CA LYS A 157 -25.30 0.47 -3.05
C LYS A 157 -26.13 0.28 -4.32
N ASP A 158 -25.47 0.05 -5.45
CA ASP A 158 -26.13 -0.22 -6.73
C ASP A 158 -26.94 -1.53 -6.63
N TYR A 159 -26.39 -2.56 -5.98
CA TYR A 159 -27.10 -3.81 -5.67
C TYR A 159 -28.31 -3.58 -4.76
N GLU A 160 -28.16 -2.87 -3.63
CA GLU A 160 -29.28 -2.58 -2.71
C GLU A 160 -30.40 -1.80 -3.39
N THR A 161 -30.03 -0.82 -4.22
CA THR A 161 -30.99 0.02 -4.95
C THR A 161 -31.79 -0.80 -5.97
N LYS A 162 -31.11 -1.69 -6.70
CA LYS A 162 -31.75 -2.58 -7.67
C LYS A 162 -32.69 -3.57 -6.98
N LEU A 163 -32.24 -4.16 -5.87
CA LEU A 163 -33.04 -5.10 -5.08
C LEU A 163 -34.34 -4.44 -4.59
N ALA A 164 -34.24 -3.27 -3.96
CA ALA A 164 -35.41 -2.53 -3.46
C ALA A 164 -36.40 -2.15 -4.59
N LYS A 165 -35.89 -1.83 -5.79
CA LYS A 165 -36.71 -1.54 -6.96
C LYS A 165 -37.49 -2.79 -7.42
N ILE A 166 -36.82 -3.94 -7.54
CA ILE A 166 -37.46 -5.18 -7.97
C ILE A 166 -38.51 -5.63 -6.95
N GLU A 167 -38.19 -5.58 -5.65
CA GLU A 167 -39.15 -5.94 -4.60
C GLU A 167 -40.40 -5.07 -4.66
N LYS A 168 -40.26 -3.76 -4.91
CA LYS A 168 -41.38 -2.84 -5.08
C LYS A 168 -42.21 -3.19 -6.32
N GLU A 169 -41.57 -3.38 -7.47
CA GLU A 169 -42.24 -3.71 -8.74
C GLU A 169 -42.99 -5.03 -8.66
N LYS A 170 -42.38 -6.08 -8.08
CA LYS A 170 -43.00 -7.38 -7.90
C LYS A 170 -44.17 -7.33 -6.91
N LYS A 171 -44.06 -6.54 -5.84
CA LYS A 171 -45.14 -6.32 -4.86
C LYS A 171 -46.32 -5.57 -5.47
N GLU A 172 -46.06 -4.54 -6.29
CA GLU A 172 -47.10 -3.83 -7.04
C GLU A 172 -47.77 -4.74 -8.07
N ASN A 173 -47.00 -5.54 -8.81
CA ASN A 173 -47.53 -6.49 -9.77
C ASN A 173 -48.40 -7.58 -9.10
N ALA A 174 -48.00 -8.09 -7.93
CA ALA A 174 -48.80 -9.03 -7.16
C ALA A 174 -50.16 -8.43 -6.72
N LYS A 175 -50.16 -7.18 -6.25
CA LYS A 175 -51.39 -6.45 -5.89
C LYS A 175 -52.33 -6.27 -7.08
N MET A 176 -51.81 -5.96 -8.26
CA MET A 176 -52.59 -5.82 -9.50
C MET A 176 -53.31 -7.12 -9.88
N HIS A 177 -52.75 -8.28 -9.50
CA HIS A 177 -53.34 -9.61 -9.75
C HIS A 177 -54.16 -10.15 -8.56
N GLY A 178 -54.48 -9.30 -7.58
CA GLY A 178 -55.28 -9.68 -6.40
C GLY A 178 -54.54 -10.60 -5.42
N MET A 179 -53.22 -10.76 -5.56
CA MET A 179 -52.40 -11.59 -4.67
C MET A 179 -51.64 -10.72 -3.66
N ILE A 180 -51.68 -11.11 -2.38
CA ILE A 180 -50.82 -10.52 -1.35
C ILE A 180 -49.60 -11.43 -1.19
N ARG A 181 -48.52 -11.13 -1.92
CA ARG A 181 -47.21 -11.78 -1.72
C ARG A 181 -46.32 -10.86 -0.89
N THR A 182 -45.86 -11.35 0.26
CA THR A 182 -45.02 -10.61 1.23
C THR A 182 -43.53 -10.83 1.01
N GLU A 183 -43.11 -11.91 0.36
CA GLU A 183 -41.70 -12.27 0.14
C GLU A 183 -41.50 -12.85 -1.26
N PHE A 184 -40.39 -12.46 -1.90
CA PHE A 184 -39.91 -13.02 -3.18
C PHE A 184 -38.65 -13.82 -2.91
N ARG A 185 -38.54 -15.03 -3.47
CA ARG A 185 -37.34 -15.85 -3.27
C ARG A 185 -36.18 -15.27 -4.08
N GLY A 186 -34.95 -15.36 -3.56
CA GLY A 186 -33.74 -14.92 -4.26
C GLY A 186 -33.62 -15.52 -5.68
N GLY A 187 -34.06 -16.77 -5.85
CA GLY A 187 -34.12 -17.42 -7.16
C GLY A 187 -35.10 -16.78 -8.17
N GLU A 188 -36.18 -16.13 -7.71
CA GLU A 188 -37.18 -15.47 -8.58
C GLU A 188 -36.67 -14.14 -9.16
N ILE A 189 -35.64 -13.56 -8.53
CA ILE A 189 -35.02 -12.29 -8.94
C ILE A 189 -33.57 -12.48 -9.41
N ALA A 190 -33.10 -13.73 -9.49
CA ALA A 190 -31.70 -14.04 -9.75
C ALA A 190 -31.22 -13.51 -11.11
N GLU A 191 -32.02 -13.62 -12.18
CA GLU A 191 -31.69 -13.10 -13.51
C GLU A 191 -31.68 -11.56 -13.51
N GLU A 192 -32.70 -10.92 -12.93
CA GLU A 192 -32.82 -9.46 -12.89
C GLU A 192 -31.71 -8.78 -12.06
N MET A 193 -31.14 -9.51 -11.09
CA MET A 193 -30.05 -9.08 -10.22
C MET A 193 -28.66 -9.54 -10.70
N GLU A 194 -28.57 -10.26 -11.82
CA GLU A 194 -27.31 -10.86 -12.27
C GLU A 194 -26.22 -9.81 -12.49
N LYS A 195 -26.55 -8.72 -13.19
CA LYS A 195 -25.58 -7.66 -13.50
C LYS A 195 -24.97 -7.06 -12.24
N GLU A 196 -25.78 -6.73 -11.25
CA GLU A 196 -25.35 -6.14 -9.99
C GLU A 196 -24.58 -7.15 -9.12
N ARG A 197 -24.98 -8.43 -9.08
CA ARG A 197 -24.20 -9.49 -8.41
C ARG A 197 -22.81 -9.67 -9.02
N ARG A 198 -22.73 -9.74 -10.36
CA ARG A 198 -21.45 -9.88 -11.08
C ARG A 198 -20.53 -8.68 -10.85
N MET A 199 -21.09 -7.47 -10.84
CA MET A 199 -20.33 -6.27 -10.54
C MET A 199 -19.79 -6.29 -9.11
N PHE A 200 -20.61 -6.71 -8.13
CA PHE A 200 -20.17 -6.85 -6.74
C PHE A 200 -19.05 -7.90 -6.60
N GLN A 201 -19.20 -9.08 -7.21
CA GLN A 201 -18.18 -10.13 -7.24
C GLN A 201 -16.86 -9.62 -7.86
N LEU A 202 -16.94 -8.88 -8.97
CA LEU A 202 -15.77 -8.29 -9.61
C LEU A 202 -15.06 -7.31 -8.68
N GLN A 203 -15.79 -6.41 -8.02
CA GLN A 203 -15.19 -5.45 -7.09
C GLN A 203 -14.56 -6.13 -5.86
N MET A 204 -15.15 -7.23 -5.39
CA MET A 204 -14.54 -8.05 -4.35
C MET A 204 -13.25 -8.73 -4.86
N CYS A 205 -13.25 -9.27 -6.07
CA CYS A 205 -12.07 -9.86 -6.70
C CYS A 205 -10.95 -8.83 -6.85
N GLU A 206 -11.25 -7.62 -7.32
CA GLU A 206 -10.27 -6.53 -7.45
C GLU A 206 -9.66 -6.16 -6.08
N SER A 207 -10.50 -6.12 -5.03
CA SER A 207 -10.05 -5.85 -3.67
C SER A 207 -9.11 -6.93 -3.14
N VAL A 208 -9.46 -8.21 -3.32
CA VAL A 208 -8.63 -9.35 -2.92
C VAL A 208 -7.33 -9.39 -3.73
N PHE A 209 -7.41 -9.19 -5.04
CA PHE A 209 -6.25 -9.21 -5.93
C PHE A 209 -5.25 -8.11 -5.58
N LEU A 210 -5.73 -6.89 -5.33
CA LEU A 210 -4.87 -5.76 -4.97
C LEU A 210 -4.16 -6.00 -3.64
N VAL A 211 -4.85 -6.57 -2.64
CA VAL A 211 -4.23 -6.90 -1.35
C VAL A 211 -3.20 -8.01 -1.51
N VAL A 212 -3.53 -9.10 -2.21
CA VAL A 212 -2.58 -10.20 -2.43
C VAL A 212 -1.32 -9.70 -3.15
N PHE A 213 -1.47 -8.85 -4.17
CA PHE A 213 -0.32 -8.34 -4.93
C PHE A 213 0.50 -7.28 -4.20
N CYS A 214 -0.11 -6.47 -3.32
CA CYS A 214 0.63 -5.52 -2.50
C CYS A 214 1.43 -6.18 -1.37
N TRP A 215 1.10 -7.42 -1.00
CA TRP A 215 1.63 -8.10 0.19
C TRP A 215 2.33 -9.45 -0.07
N SER A 216 2.44 -9.87 -1.34
CA SER A 216 3.23 -11.04 -1.77
C SER A 216 4.52 -10.61 -2.45
#